data_AF-A0A5M5BZE9-F1
#
_entry.id   AF-A0A5M5BZE9-F1
#
_cell.length_a   1.000
_cell.length_b   1.000
_cell.length_c   1.000
_cell.angle_alpha   90.00
_cell.angle_beta   90.00
_cell.angle_gamma   90.00
#
_symmetry.space_group_name_H-M   'P 1'
#
loop_
_entity.id
_entity.type
_entity.pdbx_description
1 polymer ?
#
loop_
_entity_poly.entity_id
_entity_poly.type
_entity_poly.pdbx_seq_one_letter_code
_entity_poly.pdbx_strand_id
1 'polypeptide(L)'
;METKYLRINPADNVAVAIVNLPAGEHLSVDGIEITLNEDIPAGHKFALKNFAEGENVIKYGYPIGHARMAKKQGDWMNETNIKTNLAGLLDYTYNPIQVSLDIPHKDLTFKGYRRKNGDVGVRNEIWIIPTVGCVNGIIGQLAEGLRRETEGKGVDAIVAFPHNYGCSQLGDDHENTKKILRDMVLHPNAGAVLVVGLGCENNQPDVFREFLGEFD
;
A
#
# COMPACT_ATOMS: atom_id res chain seq x y z
N MET A 1 15.31 7.88 -28.87
CA MET A 1 14.46 9.06 -28.62
C MET A 1 14.01 8.99 -27.18
N GLU A 2 14.16 10.07 -26.44
CA GLU A 2 13.71 10.15 -25.05
C GLU A 2 12.17 10.26 -25.03
N THR A 3 11.51 9.46 -24.20
CA THR A 3 10.04 9.47 -24.10
C THR A 3 9.59 10.77 -23.46
N LYS A 4 8.93 11.63 -24.23
CA LYS A 4 8.50 12.97 -23.79
C LYS A 4 7.14 13.01 -23.11
N TYR A 5 6.28 12.04 -23.39
CA TYR A 5 4.93 11.94 -22.87
C TYR A 5 4.54 10.48 -22.62
N LEU A 6 3.48 10.27 -21.82
CA LEU A 6 2.92 8.96 -21.53
C LEU A 6 1.39 8.98 -21.67
N ARG A 7 0.87 8.12 -22.53
CA ARG A 7 -0.54 7.70 -22.53
C ARG A 7 -0.59 6.29 -21.95
N ILE A 8 -1.43 6.08 -20.93
CA ILE A 8 -1.35 4.86 -20.13
C ILE A 8 -2.30 3.79 -20.67
N ASN A 9 -3.50 4.20 -21.07
CA ASN A 9 -4.51 3.31 -21.61
C ASN A 9 -4.97 3.81 -22.99
N PRO A 10 -5.25 2.92 -23.97
CA PRO A 10 -5.79 3.30 -25.27
C PRO A 10 -7.14 4.04 -25.24
N ALA A 11 -7.89 3.98 -24.15
CA ALA A 11 -9.12 4.75 -23.96
C ALA A 11 -8.87 6.16 -23.40
N ASP A 12 -7.65 6.49 -22.99
CA ASP A 12 -7.33 7.79 -22.40
C ASP A 12 -7.51 8.91 -23.43
N ASN A 13 -8.12 10.01 -23.02
CA ASN A 13 -8.29 11.22 -23.85
C ASN A 13 -7.39 12.38 -23.40
N VAL A 14 -6.45 12.08 -22.50
CA VAL A 14 -5.35 12.93 -22.06
C VAL A 14 -4.06 12.12 -22.02
N ALA A 15 -2.92 12.77 -22.19
CA ALA A 15 -1.60 12.19 -21.93
C ALA A 15 -0.84 13.03 -20.90
N VAL A 16 0.18 12.45 -20.28
CA VAL A 16 1.03 13.11 -19.27
C VAL A 16 2.35 13.51 -19.90
N ALA A 17 2.78 14.74 -19.70
CA ALA A 17 4.14 15.18 -20.05
C ALA A 17 5.16 14.56 -19.08
N ILE A 18 6.21 13.91 -19.59
CA ILE A 18 7.31 13.35 -18.79
C ILE A 18 8.41 14.39 -18.57
N VAL A 19 8.53 15.32 -19.51
CA VAL A 19 9.42 16.49 -19.45
C VAL A 19 8.59 17.77 -19.60
N ASN A 20 9.21 18.94 -19.43
CA ASN A 20 8.56 20.19 -19.79
C ASN A 20 8.42 20.26 -21.33
N LEU A 21 7.21 20.54 -21.81
CA LEU A 21 6.89 20.63 -23.23
C LEU A 21 6.50 22.07 -23.56
N PRO A 22 7.26 22.80 -24.39
CA PRO A 22 6.92 24.17 -24.75
C PRO A 22 5.68 24.25 -25.66
N ALA A 23 5.01 25.39 -25.60
CA ALA A 23 3.96 25.76 -26.53
C ALA A 23 4.46 25.67 -27.98
N GLY A 24 3.60 25.18 -28.89
CA GLY A 24 3.90 24.96 -30.29
C GLY A 24 4.67 23.67 -30.58
N GLU A 25 5.07 22.90 -29.57
CA GLU A 25 5.69 21.59 -29.81
C GLU A 25 4.69 20.64 -30.50
N HIS A 26 5.16 19.97 -31.54
CA HIS A 26 4.40 18.95 -32.27
C HIS A 26 4.72 17.56 -31.73
N LEU A 27 3.69 16.82 -31.34
CA LEU A 27 3.75 15.48 -30.80
C LEU A 27 2.84 14.55 -31.60
N SER A 28 3.29 13.32 -31.85
CA SER A 28 2.46 12.26 -32.42
C SER A 28 2.18 11.23 -31.32
N VAL A 29 0.95 11.13 -30.84
CA VAL A 29 0.55 10.20 -29.76
C VAL A 29 -0.35 9.11 -30.35
N ASP A 30 0.15 7.87 -30.45
CA ASP A 30 -0.56 6.74 -31.09
C ASP A 30 -1.10 7.06 -32.50
N GLY A 31 -0.35 7.86 -33.27
CA GLY A 31 -0.74 8.31 -34.61
C GLY A 31 -1.65 9.54 -34.65
N ILE A 32 -1.96 10.14 -33.49
CA ILE A 32 -2.68 11.42 -33.38
C ILE A 32 -1.64 12.54 -33.34
N GLU A 33 -1.59 13.36 -34.39
CA GLU A 33 -0.76 14.58 -34.41
C GLU A 33 -1.40 15.68 -33.55
N ILE A 34 -0.61 16.25 -32.65
CA ILE A 34 -1.03 17.24 -31.66
C ILE A 34 0.00 18.37 -31.65
N THR A 35 -0.49 19.61 -31.65
CA THR A 35 0.33 20.80 -31.37
C THR A 35 -0.06 21.32 -30.00
N LEU A 36 0.90 21.51 -29.10
CA LEU A 36 0.62 22.07 -27.78
C LEU A 36 0.27 23.56 -27.88
N ASN A 37 -0.78 23.99 -27.21
CA ASN A 37 -1.25 25.38 -27.29
C ASN A 37 -0.62 26.29 -26.22
N GLU A 38 0.01 25.70 -25.21
CA GLU A 38 0.60 26.35 -24.05
C GLU A 38 1.75 25.48 -23.51
N ASP A 39 2.61 26.06 -22.65
CA ASP A 39 3.68 25.30 -22.00
C ASP A 39 3.06 24.28 -21.02
N ILE A 40 3.45 23.01 -21.15
CA ILE A 40 2.98 21.92 -20.29
C ILE A 40 4.14 21.48 -19.37
N PRO A 41 4.06 21.74 -18.06
CA PRO A 41 5.09 21.27 -17.14
C PRO A 41 5.14 19.75 -17.04
N ALA A 42 6.30 19.20 -16.73
CA ALA A 42 6.47 17.78 -16.45
C ALA A 42 5.50 17.29 -15.35
N GLY A 43 4.91 16.12 -15.54
CA GLY A 43 3.89 15.54 -14.65
C GLY A 43 2.46 16.00 -14.92
N HIS A 44 2.26 17.06 -15.71
CA HIS A 44 0.93 17.54 -16.04
C HIS A 44 0.33 16.86 -17.28
N LYS A 45 -1.00 17.02 -17.44
CA LYS A 45 -1.74 16.40 -18.54
C LYS A 45 -1.96 17.40 -19.67
N PHE A 46 -2.00 16.92 -20.90
CA PHE A 46 -2.51 17.69 -22.04
C PHE A 46 -3.62 16.91 -22.76
N ALA A 47 -4.48 17.64 -23.45
CA ALA A 47 -5.65 17.09 -24.12
C ALA A 47 -5.27 16.37 -25.42
N LEU A 48 -5.69 15.11 -25.59
CA LEU A 48 -5.51 14.34 -26.84
C LEU A 48 -6.60 14.60 -27.88
N LYS A 49 -7.67 15.30 -27.47
CA LYS A 49 -8.78 15.71 -28.32
C LYS A 49 -9.39 17.01 -27.79
N ASN A 50 -10.34 17.58 -28.53
CA ASN A 50 -11.19 18.64 -28.01
C ASN A 50 -12.13 18.08 -26.93
N PHE A 51 -12.34 18.86 -25.88
CA PHE A 51 -13.31 18.63 -24.82
C PHE A 51 -14.41 19.69 -24.86
N ALA A 52 -15.65 19.26 -24.72
CA ALA A 52 -16.74 20.15 -24.31
C ALA A 52 -16.75 20.33 -22.78
N GLU A 53 -17.41 21.38 -22.29
CA GLU A 53 -17.71 21.50 -20.87
C GLU A 53 -18.57 20.31 -20.39
N GLY A 54 -18.26 19.77 -19.21
CA GLY A 54 -18.91 18.60 -18.64
C GLY A 54 -18.43 17.26 -19.22
N GLU A 55 -17.59 17.27 -20.25
CA GLU A 55 -17.11 16.03 -20.87
C GLU A 55 -16.09 15.31 -19.99
N ASN A 56 -16.23 13.98 -19.90
CA ASN A 56 -15.36 13.16 -19.06
C ASN A 56 -13.90 13.19 -19.53
N VAL A 57 -13.01 13.48 -18.59
CA VAL A 57 -11.57 13.27 -18.73
C VAL A 57 -11.25 11.84 -18.32
N ILE A 58 -10.82 11.04 -19.29
CA ILE A 58 -10.51 9.63 -19.17
C ILE A 58 -8.99 9.46 -19.04
N LYS A 59 -8.56 8.86 -17.92
CA LYS A 59 -7.17 8.47 -17.67
C LYS A 59 -7.14 7.11 -16.98
N TYR A 60 -6.16 6.26 -17.31
CA TYR A 60 -6.12 4.85 -16.90
C TYR A 60 -7.31 4.03 -17.43
N GLY A 61 -7.98 4.50 -18.47
CA GLY A 61 -9.19 3.89 -19.02
C GLY A 61 -10.48 4.21 -18.26
N TYR A 62 -10.45 5.09 -17.25
CA TYR A 62 -11.61 5.43 -16.43
C TYR A 62 -11.80 6.96 -16.30
N PRO A 63 -13.04 7.43 -16.07
CA PRO A 63 -13.31 8.85 -15.84
C PRO A 63 -12.74 9.31 -14.50
N ILE A 64 -11.70 10.14 -14.55
CA ILE A 64 -11.10 10.76 -13.35
C ILE A 64 -11.82 12.06 -12.93
N GLY A 65 -12.67 12.56 -13.81
CA GLY A 65 -13.40 13.81 -13.67
C GLY A 65 -14.02 14.26 -14.98
N HIS A 66 -14.50 15.50 -15.02
CA HIS A 66 -14.99 16.17 -16.22
C HIS A 66 -14.31 17.52 -16.43
N ALA A 67 -14.27 17.98 -17.68
CA ALA A 67 -13.78 19.31 -18.03
C ALA A 67 -14.76 20.36 -17.51
N ARG A 68 -14.25 21.40 -16.83
CA ARG A 68 -15.05 22.53 -16.30
C ARG A 68 -15.41 23.56 -17.37
N MET A 69 -14.77 23.47 -18.52
CA MET A 69 -14.95 24.36 -19.66
C MET A 69 -14.45 23.63 -20.91
N ALA A 70 -14.77 24.16 -22.09
CA ALA A 70 -14.22 23.63 -23.32
C ALA A 70 -12.69 23.76 -23.35
N LYS A 71 -11.99 22.72 -23.82
CA LYS A 71 -10.53 22.71 -24.01
C LYS A 71 -10.21 22.14 -25.39
N LYS A 72 -9.22 22.69 -26.07
CA LYS A 72 -8.79 22.21 -27.38
C LYS A 72 -7.79 21.07 -27.23
N GLN A 73 -7.68 20.22 -28.25
CA GLN A 73 -6.55 19.30 -28.37
C GLN A 73 -5.23 20.08 -28.22
N GLY A 74 -4.30 19.55 -27.43
CA GLY A 74 -3.02 20.18 -27.11
C GLY A 74 -3.05 21.17 -25.95
N ASP A 75 -4.22 21.46 -25.37
CA ASP A 75 -4.33 22.32 -24.19
C ASP A 75 -3.84 21.64 -22.90
N TRP A 76 -3.42 22.44 -21.92
CA TRP A 76 -3.11 21.98 -20.58
C TRP A 76 -4.36 21.57 -19.80
N MET A 77 -4.33 20.37 -19.22
CA MET A 77 -5.40 19.76 -18.45
C MET A 77 -4.97 19.57 -16.98
N ASN A 78 -5.50 20.39 -16.08
CA ASN A 78 -5.07 20.50 -14.68
C ASN A 78 -6.26 20.62 -13.71
N GLU A 79 -5.99 20.73 -12.41
CA GLU A 79 -6.99 20.82 -11.34
C GLU A 79 -7.90 22.05 -11.42
N THR A 80 -7.50 23.09 -12.14
CA THR A 80 -8.31 24.31 -12.31
C THR A 80 -9.36 24.15 -13.40
N ASN A 81 -9.12 23.28 -14.39
CA ASN A 81 -10.02 23.04 -15.51
C ASN A 81 -10.62 21.62 -15.55
N ILE A 82 -10.26 20.78 -14.59
CA ILE A 82 -10.90 19.48 -14.33
C ILE A 82 -11.61 19.53 -12.99
N LYS A 83 -12.77 18.88 -12.89
CA LYS A 83 -13.45 18.63 -11.63
C LYS A 83 -13.65 17.13 -11.45
N THR A 84 -13.37 16.61 -10.25
CA THR A 84 -13.60 15.19 -9.97
C THR A 84 -15.09 14.83 -10.07
N ASN A 85 -15.37 13.59 -10.48
CA ASN A 85 -16.71 13.02 -10.47
C ASN A 85 -17.07 12.39 -9.11
N LEU A 86 -16.15 12.41 -8.13
CA LEU A 86 -16.42 11.90 -6.78
C LEU A 86 -17.50 12.76 -6.09
N ALA A 87 -18.56 12.10 -5.63
CA ALA A 87 -19.65 12.72 -4.91
C ALA A 87 -20.15 11.76 -3.82
N GLY A 88 -20.04 12.18 -2.55
CA GLY A 88 -20.62 11.45 -1.40
C GLY A 88 -20.34 9.95 -1.39
N LEU A 89 -21.41 9.17 -1.19
CA LEU A 89 -21.41 7.73 -1.37
C LEU A 89 -21.84 7.42 -2.81
N LEU A 90 -21.00 6.66 -3.52
CA LEU A 90 -21.30 6.21 -4.87
C LEU A 90 -21.66 4.73 -4.83
N ASP A 91 -22.74 4.37 -5.52
CA ASP A 91 -23.04 2.98 -5.82
C ASP A 91 -22.05 2.49 -6.88
N TYR A 92 -21.43 1.35 -6.62
CA TYR A 92 -20.57 0.68 -7.60
C TYR A 92 -20.88 -0.82 -7.64
N THR A 93 -20.66 -1.42 -8.80
CA THR A 93 -20.80 -2.86 -9.00
C THR A 93 -19.46 -3.41 -9.44
N TYR A 94 -18.95 -4.41 -8.72
CA TYR A 94 -17.77 -5.13 -9.12
C TYR A 94 -18.10 -6.10 -10.26
N ASN A 95 -17.61 -5.81 -11.46
CA ASN A 95 -17.74 -6.67 -12.63
C ASN A 95 -16.35 -7.25 -12.97
N PRO A 96 -15.96 -8.38 -12.35
CA PRO A 96 -14.64 -8.96 -12.59
C PRO A 96 -14.46 -9.37 -14.04
N ILE A 97 -13.34 -8.96 -14.64
CA ILE A 97 -12.88 -9.53 -15.90
C ILE A 97 -12.02 -10.74 -15.55
N GLN A 98 -12.40 -11.92 -16.01
CA GLN A 98 -11.59 -13.11 -15.83
C GLN A 98 -10.33 -13.00 -16.68
N VAL A 99 -9.19 -12.79 -16.03
CA VAL A 99 -7.89 -12.75 -16.69
C VAL A 99 -7.22 -14.12 -16.51
N SER A 100 -6.92 -14.78 -17.62
CA SER A 100 -6.06 -15.97 -17.60
C SER A 100 -4.61 -15.50 -17.50
N LEU A 101 -3.95 -15.85 -16.40
CA LEU A 101 -2.54 -15.56 -16.21
C LEU A 101 -1.73 -16.77 -16.69
N ASP A 102 -1.03 -16.63 -17.81
CA ASP A 102 -0.02 -17.59 -18.26
C ASP A 102 1.35 -17.21 -17.68
N ILE A 103 1.49 -17.41 -16.37
CA ILE A 103 2.74 -17.14 -15.66
C ILE A 103 3.52 -18.46 -15.62
N PRO A 104 4.64 -18.59 -16.34
CA PRO A 104 5.40 -19.83 -16.34
C PRO A 104 5.95 -20.12 -14.94
N HIS A 105 5.82 -21.36 -14.49
CA HIS A 105 6.49 -21.82 -13.29
C HIS A 105 8.00 -21.90 -13.56
N LYS A 106 8.77 -21.01 -12.95
CA LYS A 106 10.22 -20.88 -13.19
C LYS A 106 11.09 -21.65 -12.18
N ASP A 107 10.46 -22.42 -11.29
CA ASP A 107 11.14 -23.16 -10.20
C ASP A 107 12.14 -22.30 -9.39
N LEU A 108 11.82 -21.00 -9.22
CA LEU A 108 12.67 -20.08 -8.48
C LEU A 108 12.63 -20.44 -7.00
N THR A 109 13.80 -20.43 -6.36
CA THR A 109 13.96 -20.71 -4.93
C THR A 109 14.69 -19.57 -4.24
N PHE A 110 14.54 -19.47 -2.93
CA PHE A 110 15.31 -18.56 -2.09
C PHE A 110 15.71 -19.25 -0.78
N LYS A 111 16.76 -18.76 -0.13
CA LYS A 111 17.15 -19.23 1.20
C LYS A 111 16.25 -18.57 2.23
N GLY A 112 15.39 -19.35 2.88
CA GLY A 112 14.49 -18.90 3.94
C GLY A 112 14.53 -19.78 5.17
N TYR A 113 13.93 -19.31 6.26
CA TYR A 113 13.81 -20.00 7.54
C TYR A 113 12.49 -20.78 7.58
N ARG A 114 12.56 -22.09 7.35
CA ARG A 114 11.39 -22.97 7.37
C ARG A 114 10.94 -23.21 8.81
N ARG A 115 9.65 -22.98 9.07
CA ARG A 115 8.96 -23.18 10.34
C ARG A 115 8.36 -24.58 10.44
N LYS A 116 8.05 -25.06 11.65
CA LYS A 116 7.51 -26.44 11.81
C LYS A 116 6.12 -26.60 11.19
N ASN A 117 5.35 -25.51 11.15
CA ASN A 117 4.05 -25.43 10.51
C ASN A 117 4.11 -25.43 8.97
N GLY A 118 5.31 -25.36 8.38
CA GLY A 118 5.54 -25.36 6.92
C GLY A 118 5.75 -23.98 6.30
N ASP A 119 5.43 -22.89 7.02
CA ASP A 119 5.67 -21.53 6.55
C ASP A 119 7.17 -21.21 6.46
N VAL A 120 7.50 -20.14 5.73
CA VAL A 120 8.88 -19.75 5.50
C VAL A 120 9.07 -18.26 5.77
N GLY A 121 9.90 -17.93 6.75
CA GLY A 121 10.37 -16.59 7.01
C GLY A 121 11.52 -16.20 6.07
N VAL A 122 11.59 -14.92 5.71
CA VAL A 122 12.76 -14.30 5.06
C VAL A 122 13.74 -13.72 6.07
N ARG A 123 13.35 -13.65 7.34
CA ARG A 123 14.17 -13.25 8.48
C ARG A 123 13.95 -14.21 9.65
N ASN A 124 14.89 -14.23 10.59
CA ASN A 124 14.83 -14.99 11.82
C ASN A 124 15.06 -14.08 13.01
N GLU A 125 13.97 -13.49 13.49
CA GLU A 125 13.98 -12.45 14.52
C GLU A 125 13.36 -12.95 15.84
N ILE A 126 13.71 -12.33 16.95
CA ILE A 126 13.05 -12.54 18.24
C ILE A 126 12.11 -11.36 18.48
N TRP A 127 10.82 -11.62 18.67
CA TRP A 127 9.81 -10.59 18.85
C TRP A 127 9.32 -10.56 20.28
N ILE A 128 9.25 -9.37 20.89
CA ILE A 128 8.68 -9.15 22.22
C ILE A 128 7.40 -8.35 22.04
N ILE A 129 6.27 -8.99 22.34
CA ILE A 129 4.93 -8.47 22.03
C ILE A 129 4.18 -8.25 23.35
N PRO A 130 3.74 -7.02 23.63
CA PRO A 130 2.94 -6.75 24.81
C PRO A 130 1.47 -7.13 24.54
N THR A 131 0.75 -7.58 25.57
CA THR A 131 -0.72 -7.71 25.52
C THR A 131 -1.43 -6.39 25.82
N VAL A 132 -0.70 -5.40 26.36
CA VAL A 132 -1.21 -4.10 26.80
C VAL A 132 -0.14 -3.02 26.70
N GLY A 133 -0.52 -1.80 26.30
CA GLY A 133 0.42 -0.69 26.13
C GLY A 133 1.13 -0.24 27.41
N CYS A 134 0.59 -0.55 28.59
CA CYS A 134 1.20 -0.20 29.88
C CYS A 134 2.60 -0.82 30.10
N VAL A 135 2.93 -1.92 29.41
CA VAL A 135 4.23 -2.60 29.51
C VAL A 135 5.20 -2.25 28.38
N ASN A 136 4.87 -1.26 27.53
CA ASN A 136 5.74 -0.84 26.42
C ASN A 136 7.17 -0.49 26.86
N GLY A 137 7.33 0.20 27.99
CA GLY A 137 8.66 0.51 28.53
C GLY A 137 9.43 -0.74 28.96
N ILE A 138 8.73 -1.73 29.53
CA ILE A 138 9.32 -2.97 30.01
C ILE A 138 9.80 -3.83 28.83
N ILE A 139 8.98 -4.03 27.81
CA ILE A 139 9.39 -4.82 26.64
C ILE A 139 10.59 -4.19 25.90
N GLY A 140 10.68 -2.86 25.90
CA GLY A 140 11.83 -2.16 25.33
C GLY A 140 13.11 -2.45 26.12
N GLN A 141 13.03 -2.41 27.44
CA GLN A 141 14.15 -2.79 28.32
C GLN A 141 14.54 -4.26 28.17
N LEU A 142 13.57 -5.18 28.02
CA LEU A 142 13.84 -6.60 27.77
C LEU A 142 14.58 -6.80 26.44
N ALA A 143 14.13 -6.11 25.38
CA ALA A 143 14.77 -6.21 24.07
C ALA A 143 16.22 -5.68 24.10
N GLU A 144 16.46 -4.54 24.73
CA GLU A 144 17.82 -4.00 24.91
C GLU A 144 18.70 -4.90 25.78
N GLY A 145 18.13 -5.45 26.87
CA GLY A 145 18.82 -6.39 27.74
C GLY A 145 19.30 -7.63 26.97
N LEU A 146 18.40 -8.24 26.20
CA LEU A 146 18.72 -9.43 25.41
C LEU A 146 19.72 -9.10 24.29
N ARG A 147 19.59 -7.95 23.62
CA ARG A 147 20.60 -7.48 22.64
C ARG A 147 21.98 -7.35 23.26
N ARG A 148 22.08 -6.76 24.45
CA ARG A 148 23.35 -6.56 25.15
C ARG A 148 23.99 -7.88 25.59
N GLU A 149 23.19 -8.82 26.10
CA GLU A 149 23.67 -10.11 26.58
C GLU A 149 24.14 -11.03 25.45
N THR A 150 23.40 -11.03 24.34
CA THR A 150 23.66 -11.94 23.20
C THR A 150 24.51 -11.31 22.10
N GLU A 151 24.72 -9.99 22.16
CA GLU A 151 25.27 -9.19 21.05
C GLU A 151 24.49 -9.36 19.73
N GLY A 152 23.25 -9.84 19.78
CA GLY A 152 22.43 -10.16 18.61
C GLY A 152 22.92 -11.37 17.80
N LYS A 153 23.83 -12.20 18.34
CA LYS A 153 24.37 -13.35 17.61
C LYS A 153 23.30 -14.43 17.37
N GLY A 154 23.26 -14.95 16.14
CA GLY A 154 22.40 -16.08 15.76
C GLY A 154 20.98 -15.73 15.33
N VAL A 155 20.61 -14.44 15.37
CA VAL A 155 19.32 -13.92 14.92
C VAL A 155 19.53 -12.67 14.08
N ASP A 156 18.56 -12.33 13.23
CA ASP A 156 18.64 -11.12 12.40
C ASP A 156 18.33 -9.85 13.20
N ALA A 157 17.41 -9.97 14.16
CA ALA A 157 17.06 -8.89 15.06
C ALA A 157 16.37 -9.41 16.34
N ILE A 158 16.43 -8.60 17.39
CA ILE A 158 15.58 -8.70 18.57
C ILE A 158 14.74 -7.42 18.56
N VAL A 159 13.41 -7.51 18.59
CA VAL A 159 12.52 -6.36 18.36
C VAL A 159 11.40 -6.35 19.39
N ALA A 160 11.16 -5.20 20.01
CA ALA A 160 9.96 -4.94 20.80
C ALA A 160 8.92 -4.23 19.93
N PHE A 161 7.66 -4.67 19.97
CA PHE A 161 6.57 -4.08 19.20
C PHE A 161 5.55 -3.39 20.10
N PRO A 162 5.81 -2.13 20.52
CA PRO A 162 4.89 -1.41 21.39
C PRO A 162 3.61 -1.01 20.66
N HIS A 163 2.50 -0.96 21.40
CA HIS A 163 1.22 -0.41 20.91
C HIS A 163 0.53 0.43 21.99
N ASN A 164 -0.39 1.31 21.58
CA ASN A 164 -1.09 2.23 22.49
C ASN A 164 -2.39 1.65 23.09
N TYR A 165 -2.84 0.49 22.63
CA TYR A 165 -4.08 -0.13 23.11
C TYR A 165 -3.99 -0.61 24.57
N GLY A 166 -5.05 -0.33 25.33
CA GLY A 166 -5.16 -0.59 26.77
C GLY A 166 -6.47 -1.29 27.14
N CYS A 167 -6.75 -1.39 28.44
CA CYS A 167 -7.87 -2.16 28.98
C CYS A 167 -9.28 -1.62 28.65
N SER A 168 -9.38 -0.45 28.01
CA SER A 168 -10.67 0.19 27.70
C SER A 168 -11.26 -0.19 26.34
N GLN A 169 -10.69 -1.18 25.65
CA GLN A 169 -11.23 -1.67 24.39
C GLN A 169 -12.44 -2.57 24.61
N LEU A 170 -13.47 -2.42 23.77
CA LEU A 170 -14.72 -3.15 23.84
C LEU A 170 -15.08 -3.71 22.45
N GLY A 171 -15.81 -4.84 22.44
CA GLY A 171 -16.34 -5.44 21.22
C GLY A 171 -15.29 -5.62 20.12
N ASP A 172 -15.60 -5.14 18.92
CA ASP A 172 -14.76 -5.31 17.73
C ASP A 172 -13.37 -4.67 17.87
N ASP A 173 -13.22 -3.59 18.64
CA ASP A 173 -11.91 -2.97 18.85
C ASP A 173 -10.96 -3.92 19.58
N HIS A 174 -11.46 -4.60 20.62
CA HIS A 174 -10.69 -5.56 21.38
C HIS A 174 -10.33 -6.79 20.54
N GLU A 175 -11.30 -7.32 19.80
CA GLU A 175 -11.11 -8.49 18.94
C GLU A 175 -10.13 -8.21 17.80
N ASN A 176 -10.16 -7.02 17.19
CA ASN A 176 -9.19 -6.64 16.16
C ASN A 176 -7.78 -6.50 16.72
N THR A 177 -7.61 -5.95 17.92
CA THR A 177 -6.30 -5.92 18.60
C THR A 177 -5.79 -7.31 18.92
N LYS A 178 -6.64 -8.22 19.40
CA LYS A 178 -6.25 -9.62 19.63
C LYS A 178 -5.81 -10.31 18.34
N LYS A 179 -6.56 -10.14 17.25
CA LYS A 179 -6.23 -10.71 15.93
C LYS A 179 -4.86 -10.25 15.44
N ILE A 180 -4.59 -8.94 15.45
CA ILE A 180 -3.30 -8.45 14.95
C ILE A 180 -2.13 -8.92 15.84
N LEU A 181 -2.29 -8.94 17.17
CA LEU A 181 -1.25 -9.47 18.05
C LEU A 181 -1.01 -10.96 17.80
N ARG A 182 -2.06 -11.75 17.57
CA ARG A 182 -1.97 -13.16 17.20
C ARG A 182 -1.22 -13.33 15.87
N ASP A 183 -1.59 -12.57 14.85
CA ASP A 183 -0.96 -12.63 13.53
C ASP A 183 0.54 -12.25 13.62
N MET A 184 0.90 -11.33 14.53
CA MET A 184 2.30 -11.03 14.81
C MET A 184 3.02 -12.19 15.50
N VAL A 185 2.40 -12.85 16.48
CA VAL A 185 3.01 -14.02 17.14
C VAL A 185 3.25 -15.17 16.16
N LEU A 186 2.33 -15.39 15.21
CA LEU A 186 2.40 -16.46 14.22
C LEU A 186 3.19 -16.07 12.95
N HIS A 187 3.78 -14.88 12.91
CA HIS A 187 4.42 -14.39 11.71
C HIS A 187 5.69 -15.20 11.37
N PRO A 188 5.89 -15.70 10.14
CA PRO A 188 7.03 -16.58 9.81
C PRO A 188 8.42 -15.98 10.00
N ASN A 189 8.55 -14.65 10.03
CA ASN A 189 9.82 -13.98 10.36
C ASN A 189 10.18 -14.03 11.86
N ALA A 190 9.21 -14.28 12.73
CA ALA A 190 9.45 -14.48 14.15
C ALA A 190 10.02 -15.90 14.35
N GLY A 191 11.30 -15.99 14.65
CA GLY A 191 11.95 -17.24 15.06
C GLY A 191 11.74 -17.59 16.53
N ALA A 192 11.40 -16.59 17.34
CA ALA A 192 10.89 -16.78 18.69
C ALA A 192 10.03 -15.57 19.08
N VAL A 193 9.06 -15.79 19.96
CA VAL A 193 8.18 -14.73 20.47
C VAL A 193 8.09 -14.80 21.99
N LEU A 194 8.24 -13.64 22.63
CA LEU A 194 7.96 -13.45 24.05
C LEU A 194 6.72 -12.55 24.19
N VAL A 195 5.63 -13.11 24.71
CA VAL A 195 4.42 -12.36 25.02
C VAL A 195 4.49 -11.84 26.46
N VAL A 196 4.25 -10.55 26.67
CA VAL A 196 4.39 -9.88 27.98
C VAL A 196 3.08 -9.20 28.38
N GLY A 197 2.53 -9.60 29.53
CA GLY A 197 1.36 -8.99 30.13
C GLY A 197 1.66 -8.26 31.44
N LEU A 198 0.70 -7.46 31.89
CA LEU A 198 0.77 -6.75 33.18
C LEU A 198 -0.09 -7.42 34.25
N GLY A 199 -1.24 -7.97 33.86
CA GLY A 199 -2.22 -8.61 34.75
C GLY A 199 -3.53 -7.84 34.94
N CYS A 200 -3.66 -6.62 34.38
CA CYS A 200 -4.89 -5.81 34.50
C CYS A 200 -5.61 -5.57 33.16
N GLU A 201 -5.07 -6.10 32.07
CA GLU A 201 -5.61 -6.01 30.72
C GLU A 201 -6.77 -6.97 30.44
N ASN A 202 -7.61 -6.62 29.47
CA ASN A 202 -8.65 -7.53 29.00
C ASN A 202 -8.04 -8.72 28.25
N ASN A 203 -6.91 -8.49 27.55
CA ASN A 203 -6.17 -9.52 26.81
C ASN A 203 -5.15 -10.22 27.71
N GLN A 204 -5.60 -10.87 28.77
CA GLN A 204 -4.70 -11.61 29.67
C GLN A 204 -3.91 -12.68 28.90
N PRO A 205 -2.62 -12.92 29.22
CA PRO A 205 -1.79 -13.88 28.49
C PRO A 205 -2.40 -15.28 28.34
N ASP A 206 -3.11 -15.78 29.35
CA ASP A 206 -3.76 -17.09 29.31
C ASP A 206 -4.91 -17.12 28.28
N VAL A 207 -5.79 -16.11 28.32
CA VAL A 207 -6.89 -15.94 27.35
C VAL A 207 -6.33 -15.74 25.94
N PHE A 208 -5.24 -14.98 25.81
CA PHE A 208 -4.58 -14.74 24.53
C PHE A 208 -3.94 -16.03 24.00
N ARG A 209 -3.37 -16.87 24.85
CA ARG A 209 -2.80 -18.16 24.47
C ARG A 209 -3.85 -19.13 23.96
N GLU A 210 -5.02 -19.17 24.58
CA GLU A 210 -6.16 -19.95 24.06
C GLU A 210 -6.58 -19.45 22.67
N PHE A 211 -6.64 -18.13 22.50
CA PHE A 211 -6.97 -17.50 21.22
C PHE A 211 -5.90 -17.72 20.13
N LEU A 212 -4.62 -17.76 20.52
CA LEU A 212 -3.49 -18.01 19.63
C LEU A 212 -3.66 -19.36 18.89
N GLY A 213 -4.06 -20.39 19.64
CA GLY A 213 -4.17 -21.77 19.15
C GLY A 213 -2.80 -22.45 19.08
N GLU A 214 -2.63 -23.34 18.10
CA GLU A 214 -1.35 -24.01 17.86
C GLU A 214 -0.31 -23.02 17.31
N PHE A 215 0.93 -23.16 17.78
CA PHE A 215 2.12 -22.43 17.32
C PHE A 215 3.28 -23.43 17.20
N ASP A 216 4.33 -23.05 16.46
CA ASP A 216 5.39 -23.95 16.01
C ASP A 216 6.56 -24.17 16.99
#